data_AF-A0A8T0ANJ1-F1
#
_entry.id   AF-A0A8T0ANJ1-F1
#
_cell.length_a   1.000
_cell.length_b   1.000
_cell.length_c   1.000
_cell.angle_alpha   90.00
_cell.angle_beta   90.00
_cell.angle_gamma   90.00
#
_symmetry.space_group_name_H-M   'P 1'
#
loop_
_entity.id
_entity.type
_entity.pdbx_description
1 polymer ?
#
loop_
_entity_poly.entity_id
_entity_poly.type
_entity_poly.pdbx_seq_one_letter_code
_entity_poly.pdbx_strand_id
1 'polypeptide(L)'
;MSTGMEVTGFLLGIASWLVTGASLANDYWKVSSFSGSIIISSRQYENLWHACAEGSTGIAECRDFESLLALPGFLQACRALMIVALLLGLTSMIVSILGLKCITIGSASDQVKAKRSVAGGILFILAGLCTMTAISWYAARVVEEFKDPFSGGIK
;
A
#
# COMPACT_ATOMS: atom_id res chain seq x y z
N MET A 1 8.79 28.76 -10.81
CA MET A 1 8.22 27.77 -9.88
C MET A 1 8.01 28.42 -8.52
N SER A 2 6.75 28.52 -8.07
CA SER A 2 6.41 29.08 -6.76
C SER A 2 6.84 28.14 -5.64
N THR A 3 7.58 28.64 -4.65
CA THR A 3 8.05 27.88 -3.48
C THR A 3 6.89 27.25 -2.71
N GLY A 4 5.74 27.91 -2.65
CA GLY A 4 4.55 27.38 -1.98
C GLY A 4 4.07 26.07 -2.60
N MET A 5 4.05 25.98 -3.93
CA MET A 5 3.59 24.76 -4.62
C MET A 5 4.59 23.60 -4.48
N GLU A 6 5.89 23.88 -4.48
CA GLU A 6 6.93 22.87 -4.24
C GLU A 6 6.83 22.27 -2.83
N VAL A 7 6.66 23.12 -1.81
CA VAL A 7 6.54 22.68 -0.41
C VAL A 7 5.25 21.91 -0.19
N THR A 8 4.10 22.41 -0.68
CA THR A 8 2.83 21.68 -0.56
C THR A 8 2.88 20.32 -1.25
N GLY A 9 3.44 20.25 -2.46
CA GLY A 9 3.60 18.98 -3.17
C GLY A 9 4.49 18.00 -2.42
N PHE A 10 5.59 18.48 -1.83
CA PHE A 10 6.48 17.65 -1.01
C PHE A 10 5.79 17.11 0.26
N LEU A 11 5.03 17.96 0.97
CA LEU A 11 4.26 17.54 2.15
C LEU A 11 3.19 16.49 1.82
N LEU A 12 2.47 16.67 0.70
CA LEU A 12 1.53 15.67 0.19
C LEU A 12 2.22 14.35 -0.16
N GLY A 13 3.44 14.42 -0.72
CA GLY A 13 4.26 13.24 -1.00
C GLY A 13 4.64 12.46 0.27
N ILE A 14 5.06 13.17 1.34
CA ILE A 14 5.35 12.54 2.64
C ILE A 14 4.09 11.89 3.21
N ALA A 15 2.96 12.62 3.21
CA ALA A 15 1.69 12.09 3.70
C ALA A 15 1.27 10.82 2.93
N SER A 16 1.39 10.84 1.60
CA SER A 16 1.11 9.67 0.75
C SER A 16 2.00 8.47 1.07
N TRP A 17 3.30 8.70 1.30
CA TRP A 17 4.23 7.64 1.67
C TRP A 17 3.89 7.01 3.03
N LEU A 18 3.56 7.83 4.03
CA LEU A 18 3.13 7.37 5.35
C LEU A 18 1.83 6.56 5.28
N VAL A 19 0.84 7.03 4.52
CA VAL A 19 -0.44 6.30 4.32
C VAL A 19 -0.20 4.98 3.59
N THR A 20 0.69 4.93 2.61
CA THR A 20 1.06 3.68 1.92
C THR A 20 1.71 2.69 2.87
N GLY A 21 2.61 3.14 3.75
CA GLY A 21 3.26 2.31 4.76
C GLY A 21 2.27 1.78 5.80
N ALA A 22 1.39 2.64 6.31
CA ALA A 22 0.31 2.25 7.21
C ALA A 22 -0.64 1.25 6.56
N SER A 23 -0.96 1.42 5.28
CA SER A 23 -1.80 0.48 4.53
C SER A 23 -1.13 -0.89 4.41
N LEU A 24 0.18 -0.95 4.14
CA LEU A 24 0.92 -2.22 4.05
C LEU A 24 0.96 -2.99 5.39
N ALA A 25 0.99 -2.27 6.52
CA ALA A 25 0.98 -2.84 7.86
C ALA A 25 -0.43 -3.10 8.41
N ASN A 26 -1.48 -2.62 7.73
CA ASN A 26 -2.85 -2.79 8.18
C ASN A 26 -3.29 -4.26 8.03
N ASP A 27 -3.92 -4.82 9.06
CA ASP A 27 -4.42 -6.21 9.07
C ASP A 27 -5.71 -6.40 8.27
N TYR A 28 -6.38 -5.30 7.93
CA TYR A 28 -7.72 -5.31 7.34
C TYR A 28 -7.71 -4.99 5.84
N TRP A 29 -7.06 -5.83 5.02
CA TRP A 29 -7.17 -5.70 3.55
C TRP A 29 -8.40 -6.41 2.99
N LYS A 30 -8.71 -7.58 3.53
CA LYS A 30 -9.96 -8.30 3.27
C LYS A 30 -10.56 -8.72 4.61
N VAL A 31 -11.87 -8.58 4.73
CA VAL A 31 -12.63 -9.04 5.89
C VAL A 31 -13.76 -9.91 5.39
N SER A 32 -13.85 -11.13 5.91
CA SER A 32 -14.93 -12.07 5.64
C SER A 32 -15.57 -12.47 6.96
N SER A 33 -16.90 -12.52 6.98
CA SER A 33 -17.67 -12.97 8.13
C SER A 33 -18.46 -14.20 7.72
N PHE A 34 -18.18 -15.34 8.34
CA PHE A 34 -19.00 -16.53 8.14
C PHE A 34 -20.13 -16.55 9.19
N SER A 35 -21.37 -16.38 8.74
CA SER A 35 -22.54 -16.36 9.62
C SER A 35 -23.25 -17.72 9.60
N GLY A 36 -22.72 -18.69 10.36
CA GLY A 36 -23.35 -19.99 10.61
C GLY A 36 -24.17 -20.04 11.91
N SER A 37 -24.35 -21.23 12.49
CA SER A 37 -24.82 -21.38 13.88
C SER A 37 -23.80 -20.78 14.86
N ILE A 38 -24.22 -20.44 16.10
CA ILE A 38 -23.43 -19.73 17.15
C ILE A 38 -22.06 -20.39 17.44
N ILE A 39 -21.88 -21.66 17.06
CA ILE A 39 -20.64 -22.45 17.28
C ILE A 39 -19.61 -22.26 16.13
N ILE A 40 -20.00 -21.78 14.94
CA ILE A 40 -19.15 -21.69 13.74
C ILE A 40 -18.97 -20.23 13.26
N SER A 41 -19.57 -19.25 13.95
CA SER A 41 -19.38 -17.84 13.60
C SER A 41 -17.92 -17.43 13.85
N SER A 42 -17.18 -17.17 12.79
CA SER A 42 -15.83 -16.63 12.86
C SER A 42 -15.68 -15.42 11.96
N ARG A 43 -15.05 -14.37 12.49
CA ARG A 43 -14.65 -13.18 11.74
C ARG A 43 -13.23 -13.39 11.26
N GLN A 44 -13.06 -13.48 9.95
CA GLN A 44 -11.76 -13.65 9.33
C GLN A 44 -11.31 -12.32 8.72
N TYR A 45 -10.05 -11.97 8.93
CA TYR A 45 -9.44 -10.82 8.30
C TYR A 45 -8.03 -11.19 7.89
N GLU A 46 -7.64 -10.73 6.71
CA GLU A 46 -6.32 -11.01 6.15
C GLU A 46 -5.71 -9.74 5.56
N ASN A 47 -4.40 -9.68 5.65
CA ASN A 47 -3.58 -8.70 4.97
C ASN A 47 -2.64 -9.39 3.98
N LEU A 48 -1.66 -8.64 3.50
CA LEU A 48 -0.68 -9.20 2.58
C LEU A 48 0.18 -10.29 3.22
N TRP A 49 0.38 -10.32 4.54
CA TRP A 49 1.43 -11.07 5.24
C TRP A 49 0.94 -12.26 6.06
N HIS A 50 -0.25 -12.14 6.65
CA HIS A 50 -0.88 -13.14 7.49
C HIS A 50 -2.41 -13.07 7.37
N ALA A 51 -3.05 -14.13 7.86
CA ALA A 51 -4.49 -14.22 8.03
C ALA A 51 -4.81 -14.47 9.51
N CYS A 52 -5.90 -13.88 9.98
CA CYS A 52 -6.38 -14.02 11.36
C CYS A 52 -7.85 -14.43 11.37
N ALA A 53 -8.23 -15.25 12.34
CA ALA A 53 -9.61 -15.66 12.58
C ALA A 53 -9.98 -15.43 14.04
N GLU A 54 -11.09 -14.73 14.26
CA GLU A 54 -11.66 -14.47 15.58
C GLU A 54 -12.95 -15.29 15.74
N GLY A 55 -12.95 -16.22 16.70
CA GLY A 55 -14.10 -17.08 17.01
C GLY A 55 -15.09 -16.44 17.99
N SER A 56 -16.15 -17.16 18.35
CA SER A 56 -17.18 -16.70 19.30
C SER A 56 -16.70 -16.46 20.74
N THR A 57 -15.51 -16.98 21.09
CA THR A 57 -14.84 -16.71 22.38
C THR A 57 -14.11 -15.35 22.42
N GLY A 58 -14.03 -14.64 21.29
CA GLY A 58 -13.31 -13.36 21.16
C GLY A 58 -11.79 -13.51 21.11
N ILE A 59 -11.27 -14.74 21.00
CA ILE A 59 -9.85 -15.01 20.84
C ILE A 59 -9.52 -14.96 19.34
N ALA A 60 -8.54 -14.13 18.97
CA ALA A 60 -8.02 -14.03 17.61
C ALA A 60 -6.77 -14.90 17.44
N GLU A 61 -6.82 -15.83 16.49
CA GLU A 61 -5.70 -16.69 16.11
C GLU A 61 -5.15 -16.23 14.76
N CYS A 62 -3.90 -15.79 14.73
CA CYS A 62 -3.22 -15.31 13.52
C CYS A 62 -2.18 -16.33 13.03
N ARG A 63 -2.12 -16.51 11.71
CA ARG A 63 -1.17 -17.39 11.03
C ARG A 63 -0.50 -16.66 9.87
N ASP A 64 0.83 -16.63 9.90
CA ASP A 64 1.63 -16.12 8.79
C ASP A 64 1.51 -17.04 7.57
N PHE A 65 1.60 -16.46 6.37
CA PHE A 65 1.66 -17.24 5.15
C PHE A 65 3.04 -17.93 5.03
N GLU A 66 3.14 -19.19 5.47
CA GLU A 66 4.41 -19.93 5.63
C GLU A 66 5.22 -20.12 4.34
N SER A 67 4.59 -20.11 3.16
CA SER A 67 5.32 -20.36 1.90
C SER A 67 4.88 -19.49 0.72
N LEU A 68 5.87 -18.84 0.09
CA LEU A 68 5.68 -18.05 -1.13
C LEU A 68 5.12 -18.88 -2.29
N LEU A 69 5.36 -20.20 -2.29
CA LEU A 69 4.94 -21.11 -3.37
C LEU A 69 3.49 -21.62 -3.22
N ALA A 70 2.95 -21.65 -2.00
CA ALA A 70 1.56 -22.03 -1.74
C ALA A 70 0.60 -20.83 -1.83
N LEU A 71 1.15 -19.61 -1.87
CA LEU A 71 0.40 -18.37 -1.88
C LEU A 71 -0.05 -18.02 -3.31
N PRO A 72 -1.29 -17.52 -3.52
CA PRO A 72 -1.74 -17.14 -4.85
C PRO A 72 -0.83 -16.04 -5.43
N GLY A 73 -0.40 -16.21 -6.69
CA GLY A 73 0.59 -15.34 -7.32
C GLY A 73 0.21 -13.85 -7.34
N PHE A 74 -1.09 -13.52 -7.33
CA PHE A 74 -1.53 -12.13 -7.25
C PHE A 74 -1.13 -11.47 -5.91
N LEU A 75 -1.14 -12.21 -4.79
CA LEU A 75 -0.78 -11.65 -3.49
C LEU A 75 0.70 -11.31 -3.43
N GLN A 76 1.55 -12.16 -4.02
CA GLN A 76 2.97 -11.89 -4.18
C GLN A 76 3.23 -10.69 -5.09
N ALA A 77 2.46 -10.53 -6.18
CA ALA A 77 2.54 -9.36 -7.04
C ALA A 77 2.15 -8.07 -6.28
N CYS A 78 1.06 -8.09 -5.50
CA CYS A 78 0.65 -6.95 -4.67
C CYS A 78 1.72 -6.61 -3.60
N ARG A 79 2.31 -7.60 -2.94
CA ARG A 79 3.46 -7.39 -2.02
C ARG A 79 4.61 -6.69 -2.73
N ALA A 80 5.02 -7.19 -3.89
CA ALA A 80 6.11 -6.61 -4.65
C ALA A 80 5.82 -5.17 -5.06
N LEU A 81 4.62 -4.89 -5.59
CA LEU A 81 4.19 -3.55 -5.99
C LEU A 81 4.18 -2.57 -4.81
N MET A 82 3.68 -2.97 -3.64
CA MET A 82 3.67 -2.12 -2.44
C MET A 82 5.08 -1.82 -1.92
N ILE A 83 5.97 -2.82 -1.89
CA ILE A 83 7.37 -2.63 -1.48
C ILE A 83 8.09 -1.70 -2.46
N VAL A 84 7.92 -1.92 -3.77
CA VAL A 84 8.51 -1.06 -4.81
C VAL A 84 7.98 0.37 -4.69
N ALA A 85 6.68 0.55 -4.44
CA ALA A 85 6.10 1.88 -4.22
C ALA A 85 6.73 2.60 -3.01
N LEU A 86 6.97 1.90 -1.89
CA LEU A 86 7.64 2.47 -0.72
C LEU A 86 9.10 2.85 -0.99
N LEU A 87 9.84 2.02 -1.73
CA LEU A 87 11.22 2.31 -2.12
C LEU A 87 11.32 3.50 -3.09
N LEU A 88 10.43 3.55 -4.09
CA LEU A 88 10.32 4.66 -5.01
C LEU A 88 9.92 5.96 -4.29
N GLY A 89 8.95 5.89 -3.37
CA GLY A 89 8.53 7.03 -2.57
C GLY A 89 9.65 7.54 -1.64
N LEU A 90 10.42 6.64 -1.01
CA LEU A 90 11.58 7.02 -0.21
C LEU A 90 12.67 7.70 -1.05
N THR A 91 13.00 7.11 -2.20
CA THR A 91 13.97 7.69 -3.14
C THR A 91 13.50 9.05 -3.64
N SER A 92 12.20 9.17 -3.94
CA SER A 92 11.55 10.41 -4.34
C SER A 92 11.69 11.49 -3.27
N MET A 93 11.41 11.18 -2.00
CA MET A 93 11.59 12.13 -0.89
C MET A 93 13.02 12.66 -0.82
N ILE A 94 14.03 11.79 -0.93
CA ILE A 94 15.44 12.18 -0.90
C ILE A 94 15.76 13.12 -2.06
N VAL A 95 15.33 12.77 -3.29
CA VAL A 95 15.56 13.59 -4.49
C VAL A 95 14.84 14.93 -4.41
N SER A 96 13.60 14.94 -3.92
CA SER A 96 12.80 16.15 -3.74
C SER A 96 13.40 17.10 -2.70
N ILE A 97 13.88 16.60 -1.55
CA ILE A 97 14.58 17.40 -0.52
C ILE A 97 15.77 18.15 -1.13
N LEU A 98 16.55 17.47 -1.97
CA LEU A 98 17.71 18.06 -2.67
C LEU A 98 17.34 19.02 -3.81
N GLY A 99 16.05 19.08 -4.20
CA GLY A 99 15.51 19.93 -5.24
C GLY A 99 14.71 21.15 -4.73
N LEU A 100 14.39 21.21 -3.44
CA LEU A 100 13.66 22.32 -2.85
C LEU A 100 14.49 23.61 -2.83
N LYS A 101 13.88 24.75 -3.19
CA LYS A 101 14.56 26.05 -3.16
C LYS A 101 14.91 26.51 -1.74
N CYS A 102 14.10 26.15 -0.76
CA CYS A 102 14.33 26.50 0.65
C CYS A 102 15.48 25.72 1.29
N ILE A 103 15.97 24.66 0.66
CA ILE A 103 17.10 23.85 1.15
C ILE A 103 18.34 24.17 0.30
N THR A 104 19.37 24.68 0.96
CA THR A 104 20.65 25.02 0.32
C THR A 104 21.70 24.02 0.78
N ILE A 105 21.73 22.86 0.12
CA ILE A 105 22.80 21.86 0.27
C ILE A 105 23.78 22.05 -0.89
N GLY A 106 24.94 22.64 -0.58
CA GLY A 106 26.00 22.96 -1.54
C GLY A 106 25.71 24.13 -2.48
N SER A 107 26.63 24.38 -3.42
CA SER A 107 26.56 25.43 -4.46
C SER A 107 25.83 24.96 -5.73
N ALA A 108 24.72 24.24 -5.58
CA ALA A 108 23.93 23.78 -6.72
C ALA A 108 23.15 24.93 -7.36
N SER A 109 23.23 25.06 -8.70
CA SER A 109 22.47 26.07 -9.44
C SER A 109 20.96 25.80 -9.41
N ASP A 110 20.15 26.85 -9.55
CA ASP A 110 18.69 26.74 -9.54
C ASP A 110 18.15 25.82 -10.64
N GLN A 111 18.86 25.72 -11.77
CA GLN A 111 18.52 24.77 -12.84
C GLN A 111 18.67 23.30 -12.40
N VAL A 112 19.69 22.99 -11.60
CA VAL A 112 19.89 21.63 -11.07
C VAL A 112 18.82 21.31 -10.03
N LYS A 113 18.49 22.27 -9.14
CA LYS A 113 17.41 22.11 -8.17
C LYS A 113 16.06 21.88 -8.84
N ALA A 114 15.75 22.66 -9.90
CA ALA A 114 14.55 22.49 -10.71
C ALA A 114 14.46 21.09 -11.34
N LYS A 115 15.55 20.59 -11.94
CA LYS A 115 15.59 19.23 -12.51
C LYS A 115 15.37 18.15 -11.46
N ARG A 116 15.96 18.29 -10.27
CA ARG A 116 15.75 17.37 -9.14
C ARG A 116 14.31 17.39 -8.63
N SER A 117 13.71 18.57 -8.50
CA SER A 117 12.32 18.73 -8.09
C SER A 117 11.36 18.01 -9.06
N VAL A 118 11.57 18.19 -10.37
CA VAL A 118 10.79 17.49 -11.41
C VAL A 118 11.03 15.98 -11.37
N ALA A 119 12.28 15.53 -11.23
CA ALA A 119 12.59 14.10 -11.13
C ALA A 119 11.94 13.44 -9.91
N GLY A 120 11.96 14.10 -8.75
CA GLY A 120 11.24 13.65 -7.55
C GLY A 120 9.73 13.57 -7.79
N GLY A 121 9.13 14.58 -8.42
CA GLY A 121 7.72 14.54 -8.80
C GLY A 121 7.35 13.31 -9.66
N ILE A 122 8.17 12.99 -10.66
CA ILE A 122 7.97 11.80 -11.51
C ILE A 122 8.05 10.51 -10.69
N LEU A 123 9.03 10.39 -9.78
CA LEU A 123 9.16 9.23 -8.91
C LEU A 123 7.97 9.06 -7.97
N PHE A 124 7.43 10.15 -7.41
CA PHE A 124 6.20 10.10 -6.62
C PHE A 124 5.00 9.62 -7.43
N ILE A 125 4.87 10.06 -8.69
CA ILE A 125 3.80 9.60 -9.57
C ILE A 125 3.94 8.09 -9.83
N LEU A 126 5.15 7.61 -10.15
CA LEU A 126 5.40 6.18 -10.36
C LEU A 126 5.11 5.35 -9.11
N ALA A 127 5.51 5.83 -7.93
CA ALA A 127 5.17 5.19 -6.66
C ALA A 127 3.65 5.10 -6.46
N GLY A 128 2.93 6.20 -6.72
CA GLY A 128 1.47 6.25 -6.62
C GLY A 128 0.77 5.28 -7.59
N LEU A 129 1.26 5.17 -8.83
CA LEU A 129 0.73 4.20 -9.81
C LEU A 129 0.94 2.75 -9.37
N CYS A 130 2.08 2.43 -8.76
CA CYS A 130 2.34 1.11 -8.20
C CYS A 130 1.36 0.78 -7.06
N THR A 131 1.19 1.69 -6.10
CA THR A 131 0.24 1.53 -4.99
C THR A 131 -1.20 1.39 -5.50
N MET A 132 -1.62 2.25 -6.45
CA MET A 132 -2.95 2.20 -7.05
C MET A 132 -3.20 0.86 -7.73
N THR A 133 -2.24 0.37 -8.51
CA THR A 133 -2.36 -0.92 -9.19
C THR A 133 -2.49 -2.07 -8.18
N ALA A 134 -1.68 -2.09 -7.12
CA ALA A 134 -1.73 -3.13 -6.10
C ALA A 134 -3.09 -3.17 -5.37
N ILE A 135 -3.58 -2.02 -4.91
CA ILE A 135 -4.84 -1.92 -4.17
C ILE A 135 -6.03 -2.20 -5.09
N SER A 136 -6.06 -1.62 -6.29
CA SER A 136 -7.15 -1.85 -7.25
C SER A 136 -7.23 -3.30 -7.70
N TRP A 137 -6.08 -3.94 -7.95
CA TRP A 137 -6.07 -5.35 -8.30
C TRP A 137 -6.55 -6.22 -7.13
N TYR A 138 -6.06 -5.97 -5.92
CA TYR A 138 -6.52 -6.70 -4.73
C TYR A 138 -8.04 -6.56 -4.53
N ALA A 139 -8.57 -5.33 -4.60
CA ALA A 139 -10.00 -5.06 -4.46
C ALA A 139 -10.83 -5.74 -5.57
N ALA A 140 -10.34 -5.74 -6.81
CA ALA A 140 -11.02 -6.44 -7.91
C ALA A 140 -11.14 -7.94 -7.64
N ARG A 141 -10.09 -8.58 -7.10
CA ARG A 141 -10.12 -10.01 -6.74
C ARG A 141 -11.11 -10.31 -5.62
N VAL A 142 -11.19 -9.45 -4.60
CA VAL A 142 -12.20 -9.58 -3.53
C VAL A 142 -13.62 -9.50 -4.11
N VAL A 143 -13.87 -8.61 -5.06
CA VAL A 143 -15.18 -8.47 -5.71
C VAL A 143 -15.49 -9.67 -6.62
N GLU A 144 -14.50 -10.22 -7.32
CA GLU A 144 -14.65 -11.44 -8.11
C GLU A 144 -14.98 -12.64 -7.23
N GLU A 145 -14.24 -12.82 -6.12
CA GLU A 145 -14.47 -13.88 -5.13
C GLU A 145 -15.88 -13.80 -4.55
N PHE A 146 -16.35 -12.59 -4.21
CA PHE A 146 -17.71 -12.38 -3.69
C PHE A 146 -18.81 -12.75 -4.70
N LYS A 147 -18.55 -12.58 -6.01
CA LYS A 147 -19.53 -12.85 -7.08
C LYS A 147 -19.52 -14.31 -7.55
N ASP A 148 -18.49 -15.07 -7.21
CA ASP A 148 -18.36 -16.44 -7.67
C ASP A 148 -19.34 -17.37 -6.90
N PRO A 149 -20.26 -18.06 -7.60
CA PRO A 149 -21.25 -18.94 -6.98
C PRO A 149 -20.64 -20.15 -6.27
N PHE A 150 -19.37 -20.51 -6.54
CA PHE A 150 -18.67 -21.59 -5.87
C PHE A 150 -17.86 -21.11 -4.66
N SER A 151 -17.57 -19.81 -4.58
CA SER A 151 -16.76 -19.20 -3.54
C SER A 151 -17.66 -18.52 -2.49
N GLY A 152 -18.56 -19.28 -1.85
CA GLY A 152 -19.18 -18.93 -0.56
C GLY A 152 -19.82 -17.55 -0.37
N GLY A 153 -20.08 -16.77 -1.42
CA GLY A 153 -20.61 -15.40 -1.36
C GLY A 153 -22.13 -15.30 -1.46
N ILE A 154 -22.81 -16.39 -1.87
CA ILE A 154 -24.27 -16.48 -1.88
C ILE A 154 -24.69 -17.92 -1.55
N LYS A 155 -24.82 -18.22 -0.26
CA LYS A 155 -25.89 -19.05 0.33
C LYS A 155 -25.93 -18.86 1.83
#